data_AF-A0A4E0QZX8-F1
#
_entry.id   AF-A0A4E0QZX8-F1
#
_cell.length_a   1.000
_cell.length_b   1.000
_cell.length_c   1.000
_cell.angle_alpha   90.00
_cell.angle_beta   90.00
_cell.angle_gamma   90.00
#
_symmetry.space_group_name_H-M   'P 1'
#
loop_
_entity.id
_entity.type
_entity.pdbx_description
1 polymer ?
#
loop_
_entity_poly.entity_id
_entity_poly.type
_entity_poly.pdbx_seq_one_letter_code
_entity_poly.pdbx_strand_id
1 'polypeptide(L)'
;MLEKDDLDDMIMAAPSERERVKMEHEFMHKAASHPIRRQLVKKIGVFGATKDEVQGETGLDDKIFNYHTEFLINGDLLNIVNGKYFLTGKGLEMLSNIS
;
A
#
# COMPACT_ATOMS: atom_id res chain seq x y z
N MET A 1 38.70 -13.10 -3.09
CA MET A 1 38.40 -11.94 -3.95
C MET A 1 37.05 -12.28 -4.58
N LEU A 2 35.99 -11.55 -4.26
CA LEU A 2 34.74 -11.71 -5.02
C LEU A 2 35.01 -11.09 -6.40
N GLU A 3 34.92 -11.90 -7.45
CA GLU A 3 35.00 -11.40 -8.83
C GLU A 3 33.83 -10.44 -9.06
N LYS A 4 34.00 -9.43 -9.93
CA LYS A 4 32.96 -8.42 -10.18
C LYS A 4 31.63 -9.05 -10.65
N ASP A 5 31.70 -10.14 -11.40
CA ASP A 5 30.53 -10.88 -11.91
C ASP A 5 29.71 -11.53 -10.76
N ASP A 6 30.36 -12.10 -9.74
CA ASP A 6 29.65 -12.71 -8.61
C ASP A 6 28.87 -11.67 -7.78
N LEU A 7 29.39 -10.44 -7.69
CA LEU A 7 28.74 -9.35 -6.96
C LEU A 7 27.55 -8.80 -7.75
N ASP A 8 27.68 -8.65 -9.07
CA ASP A 8 26.60 -8.19 -9.93
C ASP A 8 25.47 -9.22 -10.01
N ASP A 9 25.78 -10.52 -10.05
CA ASP A 9 24.79 -11.61 -10.02
C ASP A 9 24.01 -11.66 -8.69
N MET A 10 24.68 -11.39 -7.56
CA MET A 10 24.00 -11.28 -6.26
C MET A 10 23.08 -10.05 -6.17
N ILE A 11 23.42 -8.94 -6.83
CA ILE A 11 22.59 -7.72 -6.86
C ILE A 11 21.39 -7.88 -7.80
N MET A 12 21.57 -8.64 -8.90
CA MET A 12 20.52 -8.93 -9.89
C MET A 12 19.60 -10.10 -9.46
N ALA A 13 19.93 -10.82 -8.39
CA ALA A 13 19.14 -11.95 -7.91
C ALA A 13 17.75 -11.49 -7.43
N ALA A 14 16.71 -12.01 -8.07
CA ALA A 14 15.34 -11.79 -7.61
C ALA A 14 15.16 -12.35 -6.18
N PRO A 15 14.37 -11.69 -5.31
CA PRO A 15 14.14 -12.17 -3.96
C PRO A 15 13.54 -13.58 -3.98
N SER A 16 14.03 -14.44 -3.09
CA SER A 16 13.45 -15.76 -2.86
C SER A 16 11.97 -15.65 -2.45
N GLU A 17 11.21 -16.73 -2.59
CA GLU A 17 9.80 -16.74 -2.16
C GLU A 17 9.62 -16.35 -0.69
N ARG A 18 10.50 -16.85 0.18
CA ARG A 18 10.51 -16.50 1.60
C ARG A 18 10.76 -15.01 1.83
N GLU A 19 11.67 -14.41 1.09
CA GLU A 19 11.96 -12.97 1.19
C GLU A 19 10.79 -12.13 0.67
N ARG A 20 10.14 -12.55 -0.42
CA ARG A 20 8.93 -11.88 -0.92
C ARG A 20 7.82 -11.87 0.13
N VAL A 21 7.51 -13.02 0.72
CA VAL A 21 6.49 -13.14 1.78
C VAL A 21 6.84 -12.26 2.98
N LYS A 22 8.11 -12.25 3.39
CA LYS A 22 8.57 -11.38 4.49
C LYS A 22 8.38 -9.89 4.16
N MET A 23 8.77 -9.46 2.95
CA MET A 23 8.59 -8.08 2.50
C MET A 23 7.11 -7.67 2.45
N GLU A 24 6.24 -8.57 1.98
CA GLU A 24 4.79 -8.34 1.97
C GLU A 24 4.22 -8.14 3.39
N HIS A 25 4.61 -8.99 4.35
CA HIS A 25 4.20 -8.83 5.75
C HIS A 25 4.72 -7.52 6.37
N GLU A 26 5.99 -7.18 6.13
CA GLU A 26 6.57 -5.92 6.62
C GLU A 26 5.86 -4.70 6.02
N PHE A 27 5.51 -4.77 4.73
CA PHE A 27 4.76 -3.72 4.06
C PHE A 27 3.37 -3.57 4.67
N MET A 28 2.63 -4.68 4.82
CA MET A 28 1.29 -4.68 5.41
C MET A 28 1.31 -4.09 6.83
N HIS A 29 2.29 -4.50 7.65
CA HIS A 29 2.46 -3.94 8.99
C HIS A 29 2.72 -2.43 8.97
N LYS A 30 3.59 -1.95 8.07
CA LYS A 30 3.84 -0.50 7.88
C LYS A 30 2.59 0.23 7.40
N ALA A 31 1.80 -0.36 6.51
CA ALA A 31 0.54 0.21 6.04
C ALA A 31 -0.44 0.39 7.21
N ALA A 32 -0.65 -0.68 7.98
CA ALA A 32 -1.62 -0.75 9.08
C ALA A 32 -1.24 0.02 10.35
N SER A 33 0.04 0.34 10.56
CA SER A 33 0.50 1.08 11.74
C SER A 33 0.41 2.60 11.60
N HIS A 34 0.20 3.12 10.38
CA HIS A 34 0.22 4.57 10.14
C HIS A 34 -1.19 5.18 10.18
N PRO A 35 -1.43 6.24 10.98
CA PRO A 35 -2.76 6.76 11.25
C PRO A 35 -3.48 7.23 9.98
N ILE A 36 -2.80 7.97 9.10
CA ILE A 36 -3.42 8.47 7.86
C ILE A 36 -3.79 7.33 6.90
N ARG A 37 -2.95 6.30 6.75
CA ARG A 37 -3.26 5.14 5.90
C ARG A 37 -4.44 4.35 6.44
N ARG A 38 -4.51 4.15 7.77
CA ARG A 38 -5.67 3.55 8.41
C ARG A 38 -6.94 4.36 8.16
N GLN A 39 -6.87 5.68 8.30
CA GLN A 39 -7.99 6.58 8.04
C GLN A 39 -8.46 6.46 6.59
N LEU A 40 -7.55 6.52 5.62
CA LEU A 40 -7.86 6.36 4.19
C LEU A 40 -8.52 5.00 3.91
N VAL A 41 -7.96 3.90 4.39
CA VAL A 41 -8.53 2.56 4.19
C VAL A 41 -9.94 2.44 4.78
N LYS A 42 -10.17 2.98 6.00
CA LYS A 42 -11.51 3.01 6.62
C LYS A 42 -12.51 3.85 5.82
N LYS A 43 -12.07 4.97 5.25
CA LYS A 43 -12.94 5.90 4.51
C LYS A 43 -13.27 5.42 3.10
N ILE A 44 -12.31 4.79 2.43
CA ILE A 44 -12.54 4.17 1.13
C ILE A 44 -13.50 2.97 1.27
N GLY A 45 -13.27 2.13 2.30
CA GLY A 45 -14.18 1.05 2.64
C GLY A 45 -14.42 0.03 1.51
N VAL A 46 -15.44 -0.80 1.67
CA VAL A 46 -15.75 -1.91 0.75
C VAL A 46 -16.32 -1.41 -0.59
N PHE A 47 -16.98 -0.25 -0.59
CA PHE A 47 -17.67 0.28 -1.77
C PHE A 47 -16.81 1.22 -2.63
N GLY A 48 -15.60 1.52 -2.16
CA GLY A 48 -14.73 2.50 -2.77
C GLY A 48 -15.21 3.94 -2.58
N ALA A 49 -14.34 4.89 -2.88
CA ALA A 49 -14.63 6.31 -2.75
C ALA A 49 -13.80 7.14 -3.74
N THR A 50 -14.34 8.29 -4.15
CA THR A 50 -13.60 9.32 -4.89
C THR A 50 -12.65 10.07 -3.96
N LYS A 51 -11.68 10.76 -4.56
CA LYS A 51 -10.80 11.67 -3.81
C LYS A 51 -11.58 12.72 -3.02
N ASP A 52 -12.58 13.34 -3.65
CA ASP A 52 -13.37 14.42 -3.03
C ASP A 52 -14.18 13.92 -1.82
N GLU A 53 -14.78 12.73 -1.93
CA GLU A 53 -15.49 12.08 -0.80
C GLU A 53 -14.52 11.83 0.37
N VAL A 54 -13.35 11.25 0.09
CA VAL A 54 -12.38 10.94 1.15
C VAL A 54 -11.81 12.22 1.78
N GLN A 55 -11.40 13.21 0.99
CA GLN A 55 -10.85 14.46 1.52
C GLN A 55 -11.90 15.28 2.26
N GLY A 56 -13.15 15.31 1.79
CA GLY A 56 -14.26 15.98 2.47
C GLY A 56 -14.50 15.43 3.88
N GLU A 57 -14.34 14.11 4.08
CA GLU A 57 -14.52 13.48 5.39
C GLU A 57 -13.26 13.46 6.28
N THR A 58 -12.08 13.50 5.68
CA THR A 58 -10.80 13.36 6.41
C THR A 58 -10.11 14.69 6.68
N GLY A 59 -10.41 15.73 5.90
CA GLY A 59 -9.72 17.02 5.94
C GLY A 59 -8.28 16.96 5.41
N LEU A 60 -7.89 15.88 4.72
CA LEU A 60 -6.55 15.74 4.18
C LEU A 60 -6.35 16.65 2.97
N ASP A 61 -5.23 17.38 2.96
CA ASP A 61 -4.81 18.10 1.76
C ASP A 61 -4.35 17.15 0.63
N ASP A 62 -4.24 17.71 -0.57
CA ASP A 62 -3.88 16.97 -1.78
C ASP A 62 -2.53 16.26 -1.71
N LYS A 63 -1.53 16.87 -1.09
CA LYS A 63 -0.18 16.30 -1.04
C LYS A 63 -0.17 15.11 -0.10
N ILE A 64 -0.79 15.23 1.07
CA ILE A 64 -0.88 14.17 2.06
C ILE A 64 -1.74 13.01 1.53
N PHE A 65 -2.88 13.33 0.90
CA PHE A 65 -3.73 12.33 0.27
C PHE A 65 -2.94 11.54 -0.80
N ASN A 66 -2.37 12.24 -1.78
CA ASN A 66 -1.67 11.61 -2.89
C ASN A 66 -0.49 10.75 -2.43
N TYR A 67 0.34 11.26 -1.49
CA TYR A 67 1.48 10.53 -0.95
C TYR A 67 1.06 9.20 -0.31
N HIS A 68 0.00 9.21 0.49
CA HIS A 68 -0.45 8.02 1.17
C HIS A 68 -1.23 7.07 0.28
N THR A 69 -2.02 7.55 -0.68
CA THR A 69 -2.67 6.67 -1.66
C THR A 69 -1.67 6.04 -2.61
N GLU A 70 -0.64 6.76 -3.04
CA GLU A 70 0.45 6.20 -3.86
C GLU A 70 1.19 5.09 -3.12
N PHE A 71 1.49 5.28 -1.82
CA PHE A 71 2.05 4.23 -0.98
C PHE A 71 1.15 2.98 -0.99
N LEU A 72 -0.16 3.15 -0.78
CA LEU A 72 -1.10 2.03 -0.73
C LEU A 72 -1.27 1.33 -2.08
N ILE A 73 -1.23 2.08 -3.19
CA ILE A 73 -1.28 1.54 -4.56
C ILE A 73 -0.01 0.72 -4.86
N ASN A 74 1.17 1.26 -4.55
CA ASN A 74 2.44 0.55 -4.71
C ASN A 74 2.52 -0.74 -3.87
N GLY A 75 1.71 -0.81 -2.81
CA GLY A 75 1.55 -1.97 -1.95
C GLY A 75 0.48 -2.97 -2.37
N ASP A 76 -0.18 -2.77 -3.51
CA ASP A 76 -1.34 -3.57 -3.94
C ASP A 76 -2.46 -3.60 -2.87
N LEU A 77 -2.67 -2.49 -2.15
CA LEU A 77 -3.76 -2.32 -1.18
C LEU A 77 -4.92 -1.49 -1.75
N LEU A 78 -4.62 -0.64 -2.73
CA LEU A 78 -5.58 0.18 -3.45
C LEU A 78 -5.40 0.04 -4.96
N ASN A 79 -6.50 0.15 -5.68
CA ASN A 79 -6.50 0.40 -7.12
C ASN A 79 -7.44 1.57 -7.44
N ILE A 80 -7.28 2.13 -8.64
CA ILE A 80 -8.13 3.21 -9.14
C ILE A 80 -8.93 2.69 -10.33
N VAL A 81 -10.25 2.79 -10.25
CA VAL A 81 -11.18 2.41 -11.32
C VAL A 81 -12.16 3.56 -11.53
N ASN A 82 -12.20 4.11 -12.75
CA ASN A 82 -13.10 5.22 -13.11
C ASN A 82 -13.06 6.41 -12.14
N GLY A 83 -11.85 6.78 -11.68
CA GLY A 83 -11.65 7.90 -10.74
C GLY A 83 -12.03 7.62 -9.29
N LYS A 84 -12.44 6.39 -8.96
CA LYS A 84 -12.67 5.93 -7.59
C LYS A 84 -11.54 5.02 -7.12
N TYR A 85 -11.16 5.16 -5.86
CA TYR A 85 -10.27 4.26 -5.16
C TYR A 85 -11.06 3.07 -4.63
N PHE A 86 -10.58 1.85 -4.86
CA PHE A 86 -11.13 0.64 -4.26
C PHE A 86 -10.05 -0.13 -3.52
N LEU A 87 -10.43 -0.77 -2.41
CA LEU A 87 -9.57 -1.71 -1.71
C LEU A 87 -9.40 -2.98 -2.56
N THR A 88 -8.17 -3.45 -2.70
CA THR A 88 -7.89 -4.78 -3.24
C THR A 88 -8.25 -5.86 -2.22
N GLY A 89 -8.05 -7.15 -2.55
CA GLY A 89 -8.21 -8.23 -1.57
C GLY A 89 -7.33 -8.02 -0.32
N LYS A 90 -6.07 -7.59 -0.51
CA LYS A 90 -5.14 -7.25 0.58
C LYS A 90 -5.60 -6.01 1.36
N GLY A 91 -6.14 -5.00 0.66
CA GLY A 91 -6.72 -3.82 1.30
C GLY A 91 -7.94 -4.13 2.18
N LEU A 92 -8.79 -5.07 1.75
CA LEU A 92 -9.94 -5.55 2.52
C LEU A 92 -9.51 -6.36 3.74
N GLU A 93 -8.48 -7.20 3.61
CA GLU A 93 -7.87 -7.89 4.75
C GLU A 93 -7.33 -6.87 5.76
N MET A 94 -6.58 -5.86 5.30
CA MET A 94 -6.13 -4.76 6.16
C MET A 94 -7.30 -4.09 6.87
N LEU A 95 -8.37 -3.74 6.15
CA LEU A 95 -9.56 -3.12 6.73
C LEU A 95 -10.12 -3.97 7.86
N SER A 96 -10.28 -5.28 7.66
CA SER A 96 -10.81 -6.20 8.69
C SER A 96 -9.97 -6.22 9.98
N ASN A 97 -8.65 -6.04 9.86
CA ASN A 97 -7.71 -6.07 10.99
C ASN A 97 -7.56 -4.71 11.72
N ILE A 98 -8.03 -3.62 11.12
CA ILE A 98 -7.92 -2.27 11.71
C ILE A 98 -9.27 -1.67 12.10
N SER A 99 -10.38 -2.30 11.68
CA SER A 99 -11.76 -1.79 11.82
C SER A 99 -12.12 -1.58 13.27
#